data_AF-A0A2D6KE90-F1
#
_entry.id   AF-A0A2D6KE90-F1
#
_cell.length_a   1.000
_cell.length_b   1.000
_cell.length_c   1.000
_cell.angle_alpha   90.00
_cell.angle_beta   90.00
_cell.angle_gamma   90.00
#
_symmetry.space_group_name_H-M   'P 1'
#
loop_
_entity.id
_entity.type
_entity.pdbx_description
1 polymer ?
#
loop_
_entity_poly.entity_id
_entity_poly.type
_entity_poly.pdbx_seq_one_letter_code
_entity_poly.pdbx_strand_id
1 'polypeptide(L)'
;MKMNKRLEIILPIVILLVLTSYLFFNWINSDQNKEIRESLGIEGRVGITNFAILNDSIEGRIFSREEALESIRKAEKLVGEMESEGFSVDYLKDVIIEANRTLEQVDYAEILRGNVEYSQKDYVDANKALRLIDWDELSYEEVIILTEEIISRNERAKLLEDLIILREKDVREISDQELSELLSEVKTAFEDERYDDTDELLVRLRDSIEDKKIDEGIASSIGRGIVSFIRRYWVFILLFMGIVGYSVYRYNKRSQKDKLRKKIKGKMKERKILVDLMKRTQVERFKENKISGLVYNIRLKKYKDKLERIRQEIPVLEERLRKIYGNRKPKTLNNRKEMKNRS
;
A
#
# COMPACT_ATOMS: atom_id res chain seq x y z
N MET A 1 -14.19 24.28 -42.04
CA MET A 1 -15.06 24.17 -40.85
C MET A 1 -14.57 25.24 -39.87
N LYS A 2 -15.19 26.42 -39.80
CA LYS A 2 -14.70 27.52 -38.95
C LYS A 2 -14.90 27.13 -37.48
N MET A 3 -13.83 26.73 -36.81
CA MET A 3 -13.83 26.58 -35.35
C MET A 3 -14.22 27.93 -34.75
N ASN A 4 -15.03 27.87 -33.71
CA ASN A 4 -15.54 29.05 -33.04
C ASN A 4 -14.33 29.74 -32.39
N LYS A 5 -13.97 30.98 -32.78
CA LYS A 5 -12.78 31.69 -32.26
C LYS A 5 -12.70 31.73 -30.73
N ARG A 6 -13.83 31.56 -30.03
CA ARG A 6 -13.87 31.43 -28.56
C ARG A 6 -13.26 30.13 -28.02
N LEU A 7 -13.29 29.05 -28.80
CA LEU A 7 -12.69 27.75 -28.44
C LEU A 7 -11.16 27.77 -28.58
N GLU A 8 -10.61 28.58 -29.48
CA GLU A 8 -9.15 28.75 -29.61
C GLU A 8 -8.53 29.43 -28.38
N ILE A 9 -9.31 30.25 -27.65
CA ILE A 9 -8.83 30.95 -26.45
C ILE A 9 -9.03 30.10 -25.18
N ILE A 10 -10.14 29.36 -25.09
CA ILE A 10 -10.48 28.61 -23.87
C ILE A 10 -9.65 27.32 -23.74
N LEU A 11 -9.36 26.64 -24.86
CA LEU A 11 -8.63 25.38 -24.86
C LEU A 11 -7.23 25.46 -24.19
N PRO A 12 -6.36 26.45 -24.51
CA PRO A 12 -5.05 26.54 -23.88
C PRO A 12 -5.14 26.85 -22.37
N ILE A 13 -6.15 27.61 -21.92
CA ILE A 13 -6.32 27.92 -20.49
C ILE A 13 -6.70 26.66 -19.70
N VAL A 14 -7.60 25.83 -20.24
CA VAL A 14 -7.99 24.57 -19.60
C VAL A 14 -6.83 23.58 -19.59
N ILE A 15 -6.05 23.50 -20.68
CA ILE A 15 -4.86 22.65 -20.75
C ILE A 15 -3.81 23.11 -19.73
N LEU A 16 -3.58 24.42 -19.61
CA LEU A 16 -2.65 24.99 -18.63
C LEU A 16 -3.08 24.65 -17.21
N LEU A 17 -4.37 24.81 -16.87
CA LEU A 17 -4.89 24.49 -15.55
C LEU A 17 -4.73 23.00 -15.20
N VAL A 18 -5.02 22.10 -16.15
CA VAL A 18 -4.85 20.65 -15.94
C VAL A 18 -3.37 20.28 -15.78
N LEU A 19 -2.48 20.86 -16.59
CA LEU A 19 -1.03 20.64 -16.47
C LEU A 19 -0.48 21.20 -15.16
N THR A 20 -0.90 22.38 -14.72
CA THR A 20 -0.47 22.96 -13.44
C THR A 20 -0.98 22.15 -12.27
N SER A 21 -2.21 21.62 -12.31
CA SER A 21 -2.71 20.73 -11.25
C SER A 21 -1.99 19.39 -11.23
N TYR A 22 -1.65 18.82 -12.40
CA TYR A 22 -0.90 17.56 -12.48
C TYR A 22 0.54 17.70 -11.96
N LEU A 23 1.23 18.76 -12.37
CA LEU A 23 2.60 19.04 -11.90
C LEU A 23 2.64 19.34 -10.41
N PHE A 24 1.67 20.10 -9.89
CA PHE A 24 1.56 20.38 -8.45
C PHE A 24 1.30 19.12 -7.63
N PHE A 25 0.44 18.21 -8.12
CA PHE A 25 0.16 16.95 -7.43
C PHE A 25 1.36 16.00 -7.40
N ASN A 26 2.10 15.89 -8.51
CA ASN A 26 3.33 15.09 -8.56
C ASN A 26 4.46 15.69 -7.70
N TRP A 27 4.57 17.01 -7.62
CA TRP A 27 5.56 17.67 -6.77
C TRP A 27 5.30 17.40 -5.28
N ILE A 28 4.05 17.51 -4.83
CA ILE A 28 3.65 17.18 -3.44
C ILE A 28 3.97 15.71 -3.09
N ASN A 29 3.67 14.76 -4.00
CA ASN A 29 3.96 13.34 -3.75
C ASN A 29 5.45 13.00 -3.76
N SER A 30 6.27 13.78 -4.48
CA SER A 30 7.71 13.55 -4.57
C SER A 30 8.45 14.06 -3.33
N ASP A 31 8.06 15.20 -2.78
CA ASP A 31 8.76 15.81 -1.64
C ASP A 31 8.46 15.07 -0.33
N GLN A 32 7.19 14.70 -0.11
CA GLN A 32 6.77 13.95 1.08
C GLN A 32 7.49 12.60 1.21
N ASN A 33 7.72 11.90 0.10
CA ASN A 33 8.41 10.60 0.13
C ASN A 33 9.93 10.71 0.35
N LYS A 34 10.54 11.87 0.11
CA LYS A 34 11.99 12.04 0.27
C LYS A 34 12.35 12.48 1.69
N GLU A 35 11.59 13.40 2.28
CA GLU A 35 11.77 13.80 3.68
C GLU A 35 11.41 12.68 4.65
N ILE A 36 10.35 11.88 4.39
CA ILE A 36 10.00 10.74 5.25
C ILE A 36 11.11 9.68 5.25
N ARG A 37 11.78 9.46 4.10
CA ARG A 37 12.87 8.47 4.00
C ARG A 37 14.18 8.95 4.63
N GLU A 38 14.47 10.24 4.60
CA GLU A 38 15.65 10.82 5.25
C GLU A 38 15.42 11.06 6.76
N SER A 39 14.18 11.31 7.21
CA SER A 39 13.85 11.50 8.63
C SER A 39 13.72 10.19 9.42
N LEU A 40 13.49 9.06 8.74
CA LEU A 40 13.31 7.76 9.40
C LEU A 40 14.63 7.08 9.82
N GLY A 41 15.80 7.63 9.46
CA GLY A 41 17.08 7.20 10.06
C GLY A 41 17.30 5.68 10.08
N ILE A 42 16.84 4.94 9.07
CA ILE A 42 16.87 3.46 9.03
C ILE A 42 18.28 2.94 8.67
N GLU A 43 19.26 3.81 8.45
CA GLU A 43 20.68 3.42 8.40
C GLU A 43 21.27 3.41 9.81
N GLY A 44 20.91 2.36 10.55
CA GLY A 44 21.45 2.13 11.87
C GLY A 44 20.76 0.94 12.50
N ARG A 45 20.97 -0.26 11.96
CA ARG A 45 20.87 -1.49 12.75
C ARG A 45 21.88 -1.36 13.88
N VAL A 46 21.46 -0.71 14.97
CA VAL A 46 22.10 -0.76 16.28
C VAL A 46 21.75 -2.12 16.87
N GLY A 47 22.14 -3.19 16.16
CA GLY A 47 22.43 -4.45 16.80
C GLY A 47 23.77 -4.25 17.48
N ILE A 48 23.79 -3.45 18.55
CA ILE A 48 24.91 -3.48 19.48
C ILE A 48 24.81 -4.87 20.10
N THR A 49 25.52 -5.81 19.51
CA THR A 49 25.84 -7.07 20.16
C THR A 49 26.61 -6.69 21.42
N ASN A 50 25.92 -6.55 22.56
CA ASN A 50 26.56 -6.31 23.86
C ASN A 50 27.67 -7.34 24.13
N PHE A 51 27.58 -8.51 23.50
CA PHE A 51 28.62 -9.53 23.45
C PHE A 51 29.99 -9.03 22.95
N ALA A 52 30.03 -8.13 21.96
CA ALA A 52 31.30 -7.60 21.44
C ALA A 52 31.96 -6.60 22.39
N ILE A 53 31.17 -5.88 23.19
CA ILE A 53 31.69 -4.91 24.16
C ILE A 53 32.22 -5.62 25.41
N LEU A 54 31.60 -6.75 25.78
CA LEU A 54 32.02 -7.56 26.92
C LEU A 54 33.40 -8.20 26.72
N ASN A 55 33.66 -8.73 25.53
CA ASN A 55 34.93 -9.39 25.22
C ASN A 55 36.16 -8.46 25.37
N ASP A 56 36.06 -7.21 24.93
CA ASP A 56 37.17 -6.25 24.99
C ASP A 56 37.59 -5.90 26.43
N SER A 57 36.71 -6.09 27.43
CA SER A 57 37.00 -5.77 28.83
C SER A 57 37.65 -6.93 29.61
N ILE A 58 37.59 -8.14 29.06
CA ILE A 58 38.00 -9.37 29.75
C ILE A 58 39.40 -9.81 29.29
N GLU A 59 39.82 -9.45 28.07
CA GLU A 59 41.12 -9.85 27.51
C GLU A 59 42.31 -9.51 28.43
N GLY A 60 42.99 -10.56 28.91
CA GLY A 60 44.24 -10.46 29.66
C GLY A 60 44.10 -10.36 31.18
N ARG A 61 42.88 -10.40 31.73
CA ARG A 61 42.67 -10.51 33.18
C ARG A 61 42.67 -11.98 33.61
N ILE A 62 43.54 -12.32 34.56
CA ILE A 62 43.52 -13.65 35.19
C ILE A 62 42.46 -13.64 36.28
N PHE A 63 41.45 -14.50 36.15
CA PHE A 63 40.37 -14.64 37.13
C PHE A 63 40.69 -15.71 38.16
N SER A 64 40.36 -15.43 39.42
CA SER A 64 40.52 -16.40 40.51
C SER A 64 39.28 -17.29 40.68
N ARG A 65 39.47 -18.43 41.34
CA ARG A 65 38.39 -19.35 41.70
C ARG A 65 37.32 -18.67 42.56
N GLU A 66 37.74 -17.84 43.51
CA GLU A 66 36.86 -17.07 44.38
C GLU A 66 35.99 -16.09 43.58
N GLU A 67 36.58 -15.39 42.60
CA GLU A 67 35.84 -14.50 41.70
C GLU A 67 34.80 -15.27 40.89
N ALA A 68 35.15 -16.44 40.34
CA ALA A 68 34.22 -17.28 39.60
C ALA A 68 33.04 -17.76 40.47
N LEU A 69 33.31 -18.24 41.68
CA LEU A 69 32.27 -18.65 42.64
C LEU A 69 31.38 -17.50 43.07
N GLU A 70 31.94 -16.32 43.31
CA GLU A 70 31.17 -15.12 43.63
C GLU A 70 30.24 -14.74 42.46
N SER A 71 30.76 -14.83 41.22
CA SER A 71 29.99 -14.54 40.01
C SER A 71 28.81 -15.51 39.83
N ILE A 72 29.01 -16.82 40.06
CA ILE A 72 27.92 -17.81 40.04
C ILE A 72 26.85 -17.48 41.09
N ARG A 73 27.24 -17.18 42.34
CA ARG A 73 26.27 -16.81 43.40
C ARG A 73 25.48 -15.56 43.06
N LYS A 74 26.13 -14.57 42.44
CA LYS A 74 25.47 -13.35 41.97
C LYS A 74 24.45 -13.69 40.86
N ALA A 75 24.82 -14.54 39.91
CA ALA A 75 23.95 -15.01 38.84
C ALA A 75 22.75 -15.80 39.39
N GLU A 76 22.96 -16.74 40.31
CA GLU A 76 21.89 -17.49 40.99
C GLU A 76 20.91 -16.57 41.71
N LYS A 77 21.42 -15.57 42.43
CA LYS A 77 20.59 -14.57 43.11
C LYS A 77 19.73 -13.80 42.09
N LEU A 78 20.33 -13.36 41.00
CA LEU A 78 19.67 -12.60 39.95
C LEU A 78 18.59 -13.42 39.22
N VAL A 79 18.85 -14.70 38.95
CA VAL A 79 17.84 -15.62 38.41
C VAL A 79 16.68 -15.81 39.39
N GLY A 80 16.95 -15.93 40.69
CA GLY A 80 15.91 -15.98 41.70
C GLY A 80 15.07 -14.70 41.80
N GLU A 81 15.69 -13.53 41.62
CA GLU A 81 14.99 -12.24 41.52
C GLU A 81 14.08 -12.20 40.29
N MET A 82 14.59 -12.57 39.11
CA MET A 82 13.79 -12.64 37.87
C MET A 82 12.60 -13.59 38.00
N GLU A 83 12.80 -14.78 38.57
CA GLU A 83 11.72 -15.73 38.80
C GLU A 83 10.65 -15.15 39.75
N SER A 84 11.06 -14.41 40.77
CA SER A 84 10.15 -13.74 41.70
C SER A 84 9.37 -12.57 41.08
N GLU A 85 9.96 -11.92 40.07
CA GLU A 85 9.32 -10.88 39.26
C GLU A 85 8.40 -11.47 38.18
N GLY A 86 8.44 -12.80 37.96
CA GLY A 86 7.57 -13.52 37.03
C GLY A 86 8.14 -13.72 35.63
N PHE A 87 9.42 -13.46 35.42
CA PHE A 87 10.10 -13.77 34.17
C PHE A 87 10.30 -15.28 34.03
N SER A 88 10.27 -15.76 32.78
CA SER A 88 10.79 -17.09 32.47
C SER A 88 12.31 -17.10 32.67
N VAL A 89 12.82 -18.17 33.28
CA VAL A 89 14.23 -18.32 33.65
C VAL A 89 14.78 -19.71 33.31
N ASP A 90 14.12 -20.43 32.42
CA ASP A 90 14.44 -21.82 32.12
C ASP A 90 15.81 -21.92 31.44
N TYR A 91 16.09 -21.05 30.46
CA TYR A 91 17.41 -20.99 29.84
C TYR A 91 18.48 -20.53 30.83
N LEU A 92 18.20 -19.51 31.64
CA LEU A 92 19.17 -18.99 32.61
C LEU A 92 19.57 -20.04 33.66
N LYS A 93 18.63 -20.91 34.07
CA LYS A 93 18.91 -22.05 34.94
C LYS A 93 19.84 -23.06 34.27
N ASP A 94 19.66 -23.34 32.99
CA ASP A 94 20.56 -24.21 32.22
C ASP A 94 21.97 -23.60 32.13
N VAL A 95 22.10 -22.29 31.92
CA VAL A 95 23.39 -21.59 31.91
C VAL A 95 24.08 -21.63 33.27
N ILE A 96 23.34 -21.54 34.38
CA ILE A 96 23.90 -21.73 35.74
C ILE A 96 24.44 -23.15 35.92
N ILE A 97 23.71 -24.15 35.44
CA ILE A 97 24.16 -25.56 35.51
C ILE A 97 25.44 -25.73 34.68
N GLU A 98 25.49 -25.12 33.50
CA GLU A 98 26.68 -25.10 32.64
C GLU A 98 27.85 -24.41 33.35
N ALA A 99 27.66 -23.22 33.91
CA ALA A 99 28.70 -22.49 34.64
C ALA A 99 29.26 -23.29 35.83
N ASN A 100 28.41 -23.99 36.58
CA ASN A 100 28.85 -24.87 37.66
C ASN A 100 29.66 -26.08 37.17
N ARG A 101 29.26 -26.68 36.03
CA ARG A 101 30.02 -27.78 35.41
C ARG A 101 31.37 -27.29 34.89
N THR A 102 31.40 -26.13 34.25
CA THR A 102 32.64 -25.49 33.77
C THR A 102 33.56 -25.18 34.94
N LEU A 103 33.03 -24.66 36.06
CA LEU A 103 33.81 -24.44 37.28
C LEU A 103 34.46 -25.75 37.79
N GLU A 104 33.71 -26.85 37.83
CA GLU A 104 34.24 -28.16 38.25
C GLU A 104 35.35 -28.65 37.29
N GLN A 105 35.17 -28.46 35.99
CA GLN A 105 36.18 -28.82 34.98
C GLN A 105 37.44 -27.97 35.11
N VAL A 106 37.30 -26.66 35.36
CA VAL A 106 38.44 -25.76 35.58
C VAL A 106 39.15 -26.12 36.89
N ASP A 107 38.43 -26.43 37.97
CA ASP A 107 39.03 -26.89 39.23
C ASP A 107 39.87 -28.18 39.02
N TYR A 108 39.38 -29.11 38.19
CA TYR A 108 40.17 -30.29 37.80
C TYR A 108 41.36 -29.96 36.90
N ALA A 109 41.24 -28.99 35.99
CA ALA A 109 42.35 -28.54 35.16
C ALA A 109 43.46 -27.91 36.03
N GLU A 110 43.10 -27.08 37.00
CA GLU A 110 44.05 -26.48 37.96
C GLU A 110 44.80 -27.52 38.80
N ILE A 111 44.14 -28.62 39.17
CA ILE A 111 44.77 -29.79 39.80
C ILE A 111 45.80 -30.43 38.85
N LEU A 112 45.43 -30.66 37.58
CA LEU A 112 46.35 -31.27 36.61
C LEU A 112 47.54 -30.37 36.26
N ARG A 113 47.35 -29.04 36.30
CA ARG A 113 48.42 -28.03 36.12
C ARG A 113 49.40 -27.97 37.30
N GLY A 114 49.01 -28.45 38.48
CA GLY A 114 49.84 -28.32 39.68
C GLY A 114 49.72 -26.96 40.38
N ASN A 115 48.67 -26.18 40.07
CA ASN A 115 48.48 -24.84 40.62
C ASN A 115 47.82 -24.83 42.01
N VAL A 116 47.20 -25.95 42.40
CA VAL A 116 46.46 -26.11 43.67
C VAL A 116 47.02 -27.30 44.43
N GLU A 117 46.97 -27.29 45.77
CA GLU A 117 47.33 -28.47 46.57
C GLU A 117 46.23 -29.54 46.46
N TYR A 118 46.61 -30.77 46.11
CA TYR A 118 45.66 -31.88 45.93
C TYR A 118 46.18 -33.20 46.49
N SER A 119 45.25 -34.12 46.75
CA SER A 119 45.60 -35.50 47.10
C SER A 119 45.84 -36.34 45.84
N GLN A 120 46.56 -37.46 45.96
CA GLN A 120 46.75 -38.40 44.86
C GLN A 120 45.43 -38.92 44.27
N LYS A 121 44.38 -39.00 45.10
CA LYS A 121 43.05 -39.42 44.67
C LYS A 121 42.43 -38.36 43.75
N ASP A 122 42.47 -37.09 44.15
CA ASP A 122 41.88 -35.98 43.37
C ASP A 122 42.54 -35.87 42.00
N TYR A 123 43.85 -36.08 41.92
CA TYR A 123 44.57 -36.13 40.63
C TYR A 123 44.07 -37.24 39.71
N VAL A 124 43.84 -38.45 40.24
CA VAL A 124 43.32 -39.59 39.46
C VAL A 124 41.90 -39.31 38.98
N ASP A 125 41.07 -38.70 39.85
CA ASP A 125 39.70 -38.33 39.51
C ASP A 125 39.66 -37.22 38.44
N ALA A 126 40.47 -36.18 38.58
CA ALA A 126 40.63 -35.09 37.60
C ALA A 126 41.08 -35.62 36.22
N ASN A 127 42.14 -36.42 36.19
CA ASN A 127 42.67 -37.01 34.96
C ASN A 127 41.66 -37.94 34.28
N LYS A 128 40.80 -38.61 35.06
CA LYS A 128 39.73 -39.45 34.53
C LYS A 128 38.60 -38.61 33.93
N ALA A 129 38.20 -37.53 34.61
CA ALA A 129 37.12 -36.65 34.18
C ALA A 129 37.46 -35.89 32.89
N LEU A 130 38.69 -35.37 32.78
CA LEU A 130 39.14 -34.52 31.66
C LEU A 130 39.87 -35.29 30.55
N ARG A 131 39.83 -36.63 30.56
CA ARG A 131 40.61 -37.47 29.62
C ARG A 131 40.37 -37.16 28.13
N LEU A 132 39.19 -36.65 27.77
CA LEU A 132 38.78 -36.38 26.39
C LEU A 132 38.62 -34.88 26.09
N ILE A 133 39.00 -34.02 27.04
CA ILE A 133 38.82 -32.57 26.96
C ILE A 133 40.21 -31.95 26.95
N ASP A 134 40.40 -30.93 26.11
CA ASP A 134 41.63 -30.14 26.10
C ASP A 134 41.62 -29.21 27.31
N TRP A 135 42.13 -29.71 28.44
CA TRP A 135 42.07 -28.99 29.70
C TRP A 135 43.14 -27.92 29.84
N ASP A 136 44.12 -27.85 28.92
CA ASP A 136 45.16 -26.83 28.98
C ASP A 136 44.59 -25.42 28.74
N GLU A 137 43.50 -25.30 27.97
CA GLU A 137 42.85 -24.02 27.66
C GLU A 137 41.76 -23.61 28.67
N LEU A 138 41.25 -24.55 29.49
CA LEU A 138 40.15 -24.28 30.42
C LEU A 138 40.54 -23.26 31.49
N SER A 139 39.78 -22.18 31.61
CA SER A 139 40.07 -21.15 32.61
C SER A 139 38.80 -20.65 33.30
N TYR A 140 38.99 -20.00 34.45
CA TYR A 140 37.88 -19.36 35.17
C TYR A 140 37.20 -18.24 34.35
N GLU A 141 37.84 -17.74 33.28
CA GLU A 141 37.26 -16.77 32.36
C GLU A 141 35.96 -17.28 31.71
N GLU A 142 35.91 -18.56 31.34
CA GLU A 142 34.71 -19.16 30.73
C GLU A 142 33.51 -19.13 31.68
N VAL A 143 33.74 -19.36 32.98
CA VAL A 143 32.70 -19.26 34.00
C VAL A 143 32.20 -17.82 34.11
N ILE A 144 33.10 -16.84 34.07
CA ILE A 144 32.75 -15.42 34.09
C ILE A 144 31.93 -15.03 32.85
N ILE A 145 32.29 -15.51 31.66
CA ILE A 145 31.55 -15.24 30.42
C ILE A 145 30.10 -15.76 30.54
N LEU A 146 29.91 -16.99 31.03
CA LEU A 146 28.58 -17.58 31.21
C LEU A 146 27.73 -16.80 32.23
N THR A 147 28.30 -16.40 33.36
CA THR A 147 27.56 -15.63 34.37
C THR A 147 27.29 -14.20 33.95
N GLU A 148 28.16 -13.59 33.15
CA GLU A 148 27.95 -12.25 32.60
C GLU A 148 26.89 -12.25 31.49
N GLU A 149 26.74 -13.35 30.73
CA GLU A 149 25.60 -13.55 29.82
C GLU A 149 24.26 -13.48 30.59
N ILE A 150 24.18 -14.13 31.76
CA ILE A 150 22.97 -14.09 32.61
C ILE A 150 22.66 -12.65 33.03
N ILE A 151 23.66 -11.90 33.46
CA ILE A 151 23.51 -10.50 33.87
C ILE A 151 23.00 -9.67 32.69
N SER A 152 23.62 -9.83 31.51
CA SER A 152 23.24 -9.10 30.30
C SER A 152 21.81 -9.42 29.86
N ARG A 153 21.41 -10.70 29.91
CA ARG A 153 20.04 -11.14 29.59
C ARG A 153 19.01 -10.59 30.55
N ASN A 154 19.30 -10.57 31.84
CA ASN A 154 18.42 -9.96 32.84
C ASN A 154 18.18 -8.46 32.59
N GLU A 155 19.26 -7.71 32.34
CA GLU A 155 19.13 -6.28 32.01
C GLU A 155 18.29 -6.08 30.74
N ARG A 156 18.53 -6.91 29.72
CA ARG A 156 17.76 -6.86 28.48
C ARG A 156 16.29 -7.21 28.68
N ALA A 157 15.99 -8.24 29.48
CA ALA A 157 14.62 -8.65 29.78
C ALA A 157 13.83 -7.51 30.45
N LYS A 158 14.43 -6.82 31.42
CA LYS A 158 13.80 -5.68 32.10
C LYS A 158 13.53 -4.52 31.15
N LEU A 159 14.50 -4.19 30.28
CA LEU A 159 14.32 -3.15 29.26
C LEU A 159 13.20 -3.49 28.27
N LEU A 160 13.15 -4.75 27.82
CA LEU A 160 12.12 -5.23 26.91
C LEU A 160 10.73 -5.21 27.55
N GLU A 161 10.60 -5.61 28.82
CA GLU A 161 9.34 -5.54 29.55
C GLU A 161 8.80 -4.11 29.62
N ASP A 162 9.64 -3.14 29.99
CA ASP A 162 9.27 -1.72 30.04
C ASP A 162 8.78 -1.21 28.67
N LEU A 163 9.46 -1.62 27.59
CA LEU A 163 9.07 -1.29 26.22
C LEU A 163 7.73 -1.93 25.83
N ILE A 164 7.50 -3.20 26.20
CA ILE A 164 6.24 -3.90 25.95
C ILE A 164 5.09 -3.17 26.67
N ILE A 165 5.26 -2.79 27.94
CA ILE A 165 4.26 -2.05 28.71
C ILE A 165 3.94 -0.70 28.05
N LEU A 166 4.97 0.03 27.61
CA LEU A 166 4.79 1.30 26.90
C LEU A 166 4.00 1.12 25.61
N ARG A 167 4.34 0.11 24.80
CA ARG A 167 3.67 -0.16 23.52
C ARG A 167 2.28 -0.73 23.68
N GLU A 168 2.02 -1.50 24.73
CA GLU A 168 0.68 -1.98 25.04
C GLU A 168 -0.31 -0.82 25.25
N LYS A 169 0.13 0.27 25.87
CA LYS A 169 -0.69 1.48 26.01
C LYS A 169 -1.01 2.10 24.64
N ASP A 170 -0.01 2.25 23.76
CA ASP A 170 -0.20 2.77 22.40
C ASP A 170 -1.20 1.92 21.61
N VAL A 171 -1.08 0.58 21.67
CA VAL A 171 -1.97 -0.36 20.95
C VAL A 171 -3.42 -0.25 21.45
N ARG A 172 -3.62 -0.12 22.77
CA ARG A 172 -4.96 0.07 23.37
C ARG A 172 -5.60 1.39 22.94
N GLU A 173 -4.81 2.46 22.80
CA GLU A 173 -5.32 3.77 22.35
C GLU A 173 -5.83 3.73 20.89
N ILE A 174 -5.14 3.00 20.00
CA ILE A 174 -5.51 2.88 18.58
C ILE A 174 -6.66 1.86 18.37
N SER A 175 -6.75 0.82 19.20
CA SER A 175 -7.79 -0.22 19.10
C SER A 175 -7.85 -0.93 17.73
N ASP A 176 -6.68 -1.18 17.13
CA ASP A 176 -6.54 -1.91 15.86
C ASP A 176 -6.22 -3.41 16.09
N GLN A 177 -6.88 -4.29 15.34
CA GLN A 177 -6.75 -5.74 15.50
C GLN A 177 -5.35 -6.24 15.10
N GLU A 178 -4.77 -5.72 14.02
CA GLU A 178 -3.46 -6.14 13.52
C GLU A 178 -2.37 -5.78 14.52
N LEU A 179 -2.46 -4.59 15.12
CA LEU A 179 -1.55 -4.17 16.20
C LEU A 179 -1.68 -5.05 17.45
N SER A 180 -2.89 -5.51 17.76
CA SER A 180 -3.14 -6.39 18.90
C SER A 180 -2.56 -7.79 18.67
N GLU A 181 -2.65 -8.31 17.45
CA GLU A 181 -2.02 -9.58 17.05
C GLU A 181 -0.49 -9.48 17.14
N LEU A 182 0.10 -8.41 16.62
CA LEU A 182 1.55 -8.21 16.67
C LEU A 182 2.07 -8.02 18.11
N LEU A 183 1.33 -7.32 18.98
CA LEU A 183 1.65 -7.23 20.40
C LEU A 183 1.58 -8.62 21.08
N SER A 184 0.65 -9.47 20.68
CA SER A 184 0.59 -10.85 21.19
C SER A 184 1.83 -11.64 20.79
N GLU A 185 2.30 -11.51 19.54
CA GLU A 185 3.53 -12.17 19.07
C GLU A 185 4.75 -11.70 19.87
N VAL A 186 4.86 -10.39 20.14
CA VAL A 186 5.92 -9.83 20.99
C VAL A 186 5.91 -10.48 22.37
N LYS A 187 4.74 -10.57 23.01
CA LYS A 187 4.61 -11.16 24.35
C LYS A 187 4.99 -12.63 24.36
N THR A 188 4.53 -13.41 23.37
CA THR A 188 4.90 -14.82 23.26
C THR A 188 6.41 -14.99 23.05
N ALA A 189 7.03 -14.21 22.16
CA ALA A 189 8.48 -14.28 21.95
C ALA A 189 9.27 -13.91 23.22
N PHE A 190 8.77 -12.94 23.99
CA PHE A 190 9.36 -12.54 25.26
C PHE A 190 9.23 -13.61 26.34
N GLU A 191 8.05 -14.23 26.47
CA GLU A 191 7.79 -15.36 27.38
C GLU A 191 8.66 -16.58 27.04
N ASP A 192 8.92 -16.82 25.74
CA ASP A 192 9.81 -17.87 25.25
C ASP A 192 11.32 -17.56 25.40
N GLU A 193 11.68 -16.45 26.08
CA GLU A 193 13.07 -15.98 26.26
C GLU A 193 13.83 -15.69 24.95
N ARG A 194 13.10 -15.44 23.85
CA ARG A 194 13.64 -15.11 22.51
C ARG A 194 13.81 -13.60 22.35
N TYR A 195 14.67 -13.00 23.16
CA TYR A 195 14.82 -11.54 23.26
C TYR A 195 15.24 -10.85 21.95
N ASP A 196 16.02 -11.53 21.09
CA ASP A 196 16.36 -11.00 19.75
C ASP A 196 15.11 -10.86 18.87
N ASP A 197 14.25 -11.88 18.87
CA ASP A 197 12.97 -11.86 18.15
C ASP A 197 12.04 -10.78 18.74
N THR A 198 12.02 -10.64 20.07
CA THR A 198 11.23 -9.61 20.76
C THR A 198 11.63 -8.21 20.31
N ASP A 199 12.92 -7.91 20.23
CA ASP A 199 13.42 -6.60 19.76
C ASP A 199 12.98 -6.32 18.32
N GLU A 200 13.14 -7.29 17.42
CA GLU A 200 12.72 -7.14 16.01
C GLU A 200 11.20 -6.91 15.91
N LEU A 201 10.40 -7.68 16.64
CA LEU A 201 8.94 -7.55 16.66
C LEU A 201 8.51 -6.21 17.28
N LEU A 202 9.20 -5.70 18.31
CA LEU A 202 8.93 -4.40 18.91
C LEU A 202 9.21 -3.24 17.94
N VAL A 203 10.28 -3.33 17.16
CA VAL A 203 10.57 -2.35 16.09
C VAL A 203 9.44 -2.36 15.07
N ARG A 204 9.04 -3.55 14.60
CA ARG A 204 7.92 -3.69 13.65
C ARG A 204 6.61 -3.16 14.22
N LEU A 205 6.34 -3.40 15.50
CA LEU A 205 5.15 -2.91 16.19
C LEU A 205 5.16 -1.38 16.29
N ARG A 206 6.29 -0.78 16.66
CA ARG A 206 6.46 0.68 16.67
C ARG A 206 6.16 1.27 15.29
N ASP A 207 6.78 0.76 14.25
CA ASP A 207 6.63 1.29 12.90
C ASP A 207 5.15 1.20 12.44
N SER A 208 4.48 0.09 12.78
CA SER A 208 3.04 -0.09 12.50
C SER A 208 2.15 0.87 13.30
N ILE A 209 2.50 1.17 14.55
CA ILE A 209 1.81 2.18 15.38
C ILE A 209 1.97 3.58 14.76
N GLU A 210 3.18 3.92 14.31
CA GLU A 210 3.47 5.21 13.68
C GLU A 210 2.68 5.39 12.38
N ASP A 211 2.62 4.36 11.53
CA ASP A 211 1.83 4.37 10.30
C ASP A 211 0.34 4.62 10.59
N LYS A 212 -0.25 3.92 11.58
CA LYS A 212 -1.66 4.11 11.96
C LYS A 212 -1.91 5.51 12.53
N LYS A 213 -0.99 6.03 13.36
CA LYS A 213 -1.08 7.42 13.88
C LYS A 213 -0.99 8.45 12.75
N ILE A 214 -0.15 8.21 11.75
CA ILE A 214 -0.05 9.05 10.55
C ILE A 214 -1.35 9.02 9.77
N ASP A 215 -1.94 7.84 9.53
CA ASP A 215 -3.21 7.72 8.80
C ASP A 215 -4.36 8.45 9.51
N GLU A 216 -4.47 8.32 10.83
CA GLU A 216 -5.45 9.05 11.64
C GLU A 216 -5.18 10.57 11.63
N GLY A 217 -3.91 10.97 11.72
CA GLY A 217 -3.46 12.35 11.64
C GLY A 217 -3.77 12.99 10.29
N ILE A 218 -3.52 12.28 9.18
CA ILE A 218 -3.80 12.69 7.82
C ILE A 218 -5.30 12.80 7.60
N ALA A 219 -6.08 11.78 7.98
CA ALA A 219 -7.54 11.81 7.83
C ALA A 219 -8.16 13.01 8.58
N SER A 220 -7.72 13.26 9.82
CA SER A 220 -8.23 14.35 10.63
C SER A 220 -7.77 15.74 10.15
N SER A 221 -6.54 15.87 9.63
CA SER A 221 -6.01 17.12 9.10
C SER A 221 -6.64 17.46 7.74
N ILE A 222 -6.76 16.49 6.83
CA ILE A 222 -7.46 16.64 5.55
C ILE A 222 -8.93 16.98 5.80
N GLY A 223 -9.61 16.28 6.70
CA GLY A 223 -11.01 16.56 7.04
C GLY A 223 -11.22 18.00 7.50
N ARG A 224 -10.40 18.48 8.44
CA ARG A 224 -10.44 19.88 8.91
C ARG A 224 -10.11 20.87 7.80
N GLY A 225 -9.13 20.55 6.94
CA GLY A 225 -8.75 21.36 5.78
C GLY A 225 -9.89 21.52 4.77
N ILE A 226 -10.55 20.41 4.41
CA ILE A 226 -11.69 20.40 3.48
C ILE A 226 -12.87 21.21 4.03
N VAL A 227 -13.22 21.02 5.31
CA VAL A 227 -14.33 21.76 5.94
C VAL A 227 -14.04 23.26 5.94
N SER A 228 -12.82 23.66 6.30
CA SER A 228 -12.40 25.07 6.29
C SER A 228 -12.41 25.64 4.87
N PHE A 229 -11.90 24.89 3.89
CA PHE A 229 -11.90 25.27 2.48
C PHE A 229 -13.32 25.47 1.95
N ILE A 230 -14.22 24.51 2.18
CA ILE A 230 -15.62 24.60 1.75
C ILE A 230 -16.28 25.82 2.42
N ARG A 231 -16.07 26.03 3.73
CA ARG A 231 -16.64 27.18 4.44
C ARG A 231 -16.14 28.51 3.88
N ARG A 232 -14.86 28.61 3.52
CA ARG A 232 -14.29 29.84 2.93
C ARG A 232 -14.75 30.07 1.49
N TYR A 233 -14.95 29.03 0.70
CA TYR A 233 -15.19 29.13 -0.74
C TYR A 233 -16.58 28.66 -1.21
N TRP A 234 -17.56 28.50 -0.31
CA TRP A 234 -18.87 27.90 -0.65
C TRP A 234 -19.60 28.65 -1.79
N VAL A 235 -19.51 29.98 -1.85
CA VAL A 235 -20.12 30.78 -2.93
C VAL A 235 -19.48 30.48 -4.29
N PHE A 236 -18.15 30.35 -4.34
CA PHE A 236 -17.43 30.00 -5.57
C PHE A 236 -17.73 28.57 -6.02
N ILE A 237 -17.80 27.63 -5.08
CA ILE A 237 -18.18 26.23 -5.37
C ILE A 237 -19.60 26.18 -5.97
N LEU A 238 -20.55 26.94 -5.43
CA LEU A 238 -21.93 27.01 -5.95
C LEU A 238 -21.95 27.62 -7.36
N LEU A 239 -21.23 28.72 -7.58
CA LEU A 239 -21.12 29.35 -8.89
C LEU A 239 -20.49 28.41 -9.93
N PHE A 240 -19.42 27.68 -9.55
CA PHE A 240 -18.78 26.68 -10.39
C PHE A 240 -19.75 25.54 -10.74
N MET A 241 -20.47 24.99 -9.76
CA MET A 241 -21.50 23.97 -9.97
C MET A 241 -22.60 24.44 -10.93
N GLY A 242 -23.01 25.71 -10.84
CA GLY A 242 -23.94 26.32 -11.78
C GLY A 242 -23.41 26.35 -13.21
N ILE A 243 -22.14 26.74 -13.41
CA ILE A 243 -21.49 26.78 -14.73
C ILE A 243 -21.35 25.36 -15.31
N VAL A 244 -20.90 24.39 -14.51
CA VAL A 244 -20.75 22.99 -14.93
C VAL A 244 -22.12 22.40 -15.29
N GLY A 245 -23.13 22.57 -14.44
CA GLY A 245 -24.49 22.10 -14.70
C GLY A 245 -25.08 22.70 -15.98
N TYR A 246 -24.93 24.01 -16.18
CA TYR A 246 -25.37 24.68 -17.42
C TYR A 246 -24.64 24.16 -18.66
N SER A 247 -23.33 23.90 -18.54
CA SER A 247 -22.50 23.38 -19.62
C SER A 247 -22.93 21.96 -20.03
N VAL A 248 -23.15 21.07 -19.05
CA VAL A 248 -23.67 19.71 -19.26
C VAL A 248 -25.05 19.75 -19.93
N TYR A 249 -25.96 20.59 -19.43
CA TYR A 249 -27.28 20.79 -20.04
C TYR A 249 -27.19 21.21 -21.51
N ARG A 250 -26.35 22.20 -21.82
CA ARG A 250 -26.18 22.71 -23.19
C ARG A 250 -25.55 21.65 -24.10
N TYR A 251 -24.58 20.89 -23.60
CA TYR A 251 -23.94 19.80 -24.33
C TYR A 251 -24.94 18.71 -24.69
N ASN A 252 -25.75 18.26 -23.73
CA ASN A 252 -26.79 17.26 -23.96
C ASN A 252 -27.80 17.73 -25.02
N LYS A 253 -28.26 18.98 -24.94
CA LYS A 253 -29.19 19.56 -25.91
C LYS A 253 -28.59 19.64 -27.33
N ARG A 254 -27.29 19.95 -27.44
CA ARG A 254 -26.59 19.97 -28.73
C ARG A 254 -26.42 18.56 -29.30
N SER A 255 -25.99 17.61 -28.47
CA SER A 255 -25.81 16.21 -28.85
C SER A 255 -27.09 15.60 -29.39
N GLN A 256 -28.24 15.83 -28.75
CA GLN A 256 -29.53 15.36 -29.23
C GLN A 256 -29.87 15.90 -30.63
N LYS A 257 -29.64 17.21 -30.87
CA LYS A 257 -29.85 17.82 -32.19
C LYS A 257 -28.99 17.17 -33.26
N ASP A 258 -27.72 16.94 -32.95
CA ASP A 258 -26.78 16.38 -33.91
C ASP A 258 -27.11 14.91 -34.21
N LYS A 259 -27.55 14.12 -33.21
CA LYS A 259 -28.06 12.76 -33.41
C LYS A 259 -29.29 12.73 -34.34
N LEU A 260 -30.28 13.60 -34.10
CA LEU A 260 -31.49 13.71 -34.96
C LEU A 260 -31.14 14.12 -36.39
N ARG A 261 -30.26 15.11 -36.58
CA ARG A 261 -29.79 15.55 -37.90
C ARG A 261 -29.07 14.43 -38.65
N LYS A 262 -28.19 13.69 -37.97
CA LYS A 262 -27.51 12.53 -38.55
C LYS A 262 -28.54 11.46 -38.97
N LYS A 263 -29.56 11.20 -38.15
CA LYS A 263 -30.64 10.24 -38.46
C LYS A 263 -31.45 10.67 -39.68
N ILE A 264 -31.89 11.93 -39.76
CA ILE A 264 -32.60 12.48 -40.92
C ILE A 264 -31.74 12.38 -42.19
N LYS A 265 -30.47 12.78 -42.11
CA LYS A 265 -29.53 12.70 -43.24
C LYS A 265 -29.33 11.25 -43.69
N GLY A 266 -29.24 10.31 -42.75
CA GLY A 266 -29.18 8.87 -43.05
C GLY A 266 -30.41 8.39 -43.80
N LYS A 267 -31.61 8.70 -43.31
CA LYS A 267 -32.89 8.34 -43.94
C LYS A 267 -33.06 8.96 -45.34
N MET A 268 -32.60 10.20 -45.55
CA MET A 268 -32.60 10.82 -46.87
C MET A 268 -31.64 10.13 -47.86
N LYS A 269 -30.46 9.69 -47.41
CA LYS A 269 -29.54 8.90 -48.24
C LYS A 269 -30.15 7.55 -48.61
N GLU A 270 -30.74 6.87 -47.63
CA GLU A 270 -31.43 5.60 -47.83
C GLU A 270 -32.57 5.71 -48.85
N ARG A 271 -33.39 6.77 -48.74
CA ARG A 271 -34.42 7.10 -49.73
C ARG A 271 -33.86 7.20 -51.15
N LYS A 272 -32.74 7.92 -51.33
CA LYS A 272 -32.10 8.09 -52.65
C LYS A 272 -31.64 6.75 -53.21
N ILE A 273 -31.00 5.93 -52.39
CA ILE A 273 -30.53 4.59 -52.79
C ILE A 273 -31.71 3.70 -53.21
N LEU A 274 -32.82 3.71 -52.48
CA LEU A 274 -34.01 2.91 -52.84
C LEU A 274 -34.60 3.33 -54.19
N VAL A 275 -34.67 4.63 -54.48
CA VAL A 275 -35.13 5.12 -55.78
C VAL A 275 -34.19 4.67 -56.90
N ASP A 276 -32.88 4.73 -56.68
CA ASP A 276 -31.90 4.28 -57.67
C ASP A 276 -31.97 2.75 -57.88
N LEU A 277 -32.20 1.96 -56.83
CA LEU A 277 -32.43 0.52 -56.92
C LEU A 277 -33.70 0.19 -57.70
N MET A 278 -34.82 0.90 -57.44
CA MET A 278 -36.06 0.73 -58.20
C MET A 278 -35.84 0.98 -59.70
N LYS A 279 -35.10 2.03 -60.06
CA LYS A 279 -34.75 2.33 -61.47
C LYS A 279 -33.90 1.23 -62.09
N ARG A 280 -32.88 0.73 -61.38
CA ARG A 280 -32.03 -0.38 -61.86
C ARG A 280 -32.85 -1.65 -62.09
N THR A 281 -33.71 -2.01 -61.14
CA THR A 281 -34.60 -3.18 -61.26
C THR A 281 -35.59 -3.04 -62.43
N GLN A 282 -36.06 -1.82 -62.74
CA GLN A 282 -36.85 -1.56 -63.95
C GLN A 282 -36.05 -1.79 -65.24
N VAL A 283 -34.80 -1.30 -65.30
CA VAL A 283 -33.91 -1.53 -66.44
C VAL A 283 -33.64 -3.03 -66.64
N GLU A 284 -33.27 -3.74 -65.57
CA GLU A 284 -33.02 -5.19 -65.60
C GLU A 284 -34.24 -5.98 -66.11
N ARG A 285 -35.46 -5.56 -65.75
CA ARG A 285 -36.69 -6.23 -66.19
C ARG A 285 -37.03 -5.91 -67.64
N PHE A 286 -37.11 -4.62 -67.99
CA PHE A 286 -37.74 -4.19 -69.25
C PHE A 286 -36.76 -4.02 -70.40
N LYS A 287 -35.48 -3.74 -70.13
CA LYS A 287 -34.45 -3.61 -71.17
C LYS A 287 -33.65 -4.88 -71.34
N GLU A 288 -33.24 -5.47 -70.22
CA GLU A 288 -32.30 -6.59 -70.23
C GLU A 288 -32.98 -7.96 -70.15
N ASN A 289 -34.27 -8.02 -69.78
CA ASN A 289 -35.03 -9.26 -69.53
C ASN A 289 -34.36 -10.23 -68.54
N LYS A 290 -33.46 -9.76 -67.66
CA LYS A 290 -32.65 -10.61 -66.75
C LYS A 290 -33.43 -11.20 -65.57
N ILE A 291 -34.57 -10.61 -65.22
CA ILE A 291 -35.37 -11.02 -64.05
C ILE A 291 -36.81 -11.35 -64.45
N SER A 292 -37.41 -12.37 -63.82
CA SER A 292 -38.80 -12.75 -64.04
C SER A 292 -39.77 -11.69 -63.50
N GLY A 293 -40.98 -11.62 -64.05
CA GLY A 293 -42.00 -10.65 -63.64
C GLY A 293 -42.37 -10.77 -62.16
N LEU A 294 -42.41 -12.00 -61.63
CA LEU A 294 -42.68 -12.26 -60.22
C LEU A 294 -41.58 -11.66 -59.32
N VAL A 295 -40.30 -11.91 -59.63
CA VAL A 295 -39.16 -11.38 -58.87
C VAL A 295 -39.13 -9.85 -58.93
N TYR A 296 -39.41 -9.26 -60.09
CA TYR A 296 -39.54 -7.82 -60.25
C TYR A 296 -40.60 -7.23 -59.31
N ASN A 297 -41.81 -7.81 -59.30
CA ASN A 297 -42.92 -7.34 -58.46
C ASN A 297 -42.59 -7.44 -56.97
N ILE A 298 -41.95 -8.53 -56.53
CA ILE A 298 -41.53 -8.72 -55.14
C ILE A 298 -40.50 -7.66 -54.73
N ARG A 299 -39.45 -7.44 -55.53
CA ARG A 299 -38.42 -6.42 -55.24
C ARG A 299 -39.02 -5.02 -55.20
N LEU A 300 -39.85 -4.68 -56.19
CA LEU A 300 -40.48 -3.37 -56.28
C LEU A 300 -41.42 -3.11 -55.09
N LYS A 301 -42.22 -4.10 -54.69
CA LYS A 301 -43.06 -4.02 -53.48
C LYS A 301 -42.21 -3.74 -52.24
N LYS A 302 -41.15 -4.52 -52.01
CA LYS A 302 -40.24 -4.32 -50.86
C LYS A 302 -39.60 -2.93 -50.85
N TYR A 303 -39.20 -2.40 -52.00
CA TYR A 303 -38.63 -1.06 -52.10
C TYR A 303 -39.69 0.03 -51.85
N LYS A 304 -40.90 -0.11 -52.42
CA LYS A 304 -42.02 0.80 -52.18
C LYS A 304 -42.42 0.84 -50.70
N ASP A 305 -42.55 -0.32 -50.07
CA ASP A 305 -42.91 -0.42 -48.64
C ASP A 305 -41.87 0.28 -47.76
N LYS A 306 -40.57 0.05 -48.03
CA LYS A 306 -39.48 0.70 -47.29
C LYS A 306 -39.41 2.21 -47.55
N LEU A 307 -39.67 2.63 -48.79
CA LEU A 307 -39.73 4.04 -49.17
C LEU A 307 -40.87 4.77 -48.44
N GLU A 308 -42.02 4.12 -48.32
CA GLU A 308 -43.19 4.67 -47.62
C GLU A 308 -42.93 4.81 -46.11
N ARG A 309 -42.29 3.82 -45.48
CA ARG A 309 -41.85 3.95 -44.07
C ARG A 309 -40.91 5.12 -43.87
N ILE A 310 -39.91 5.30 -44.75
CA ILE A 310 -38.98 6.44 -44.67
C ILE A 310 -39.72 7.76 -44.89
N ARG A 311 -40.70 7.80 -45.80
CA ARG A 311 -41.54 8.98 -46.07
C ARG A 311 -42.35 9.39 -44.85
N GLN A 312 -42.84 8.43 -44.07
CA GLN A 312 -43.58 8.67 -42.82
C GLN A 312 -42.64 9.03 -41.64
N GLU A 313 -41.45 8.45 -41.56
CA GLU A 313 -40.50 8.71 -40.46
C GLU A 313 -39.83 10.09 -40.53
N ILE A 314 -39.46 10.56 -41.74
CA ILE A 314 -38.78 11.85 -41.91
C ILE A 314 -39.55 13.02 -41.29
N PRO A 315 -40.85 13.24 -41.57
CA PRO A 315 -41.59 14.36 -40.99
C PRO A 315 -41.67 14.27 -39.47
N VAL A 316 -41.76 13.06 -38.89
CA VAL A 316 -41.74 12.87 -37.44
C VAL A 316 -40.39 13.26 -36.84
N LEU A 317 -39.27 12.90 -37.50
CA LEU A 317 -37.94 13.29 -37.05
C LEU A 317 -37.69 14.79 -37.24
N GLU A 318 -38.20 15.38 -38.32
CA GLU A 318 -38.14 16.82 -38.58
C GLU A 318 -38.93 17.61 -37.55
N GLU A 319 -40.13 17.15 -37.18
CA GLU A 319 -40.95 17.79 -36.15
C GLU A 319 -40.32 17.66 -34.76
N ARG A 320 -39.74 16.50 -34.43
CA ARG A 320 -38.94 16.34 -33.20
C ARG A 320 -37.75 17.30 -33.19
N LEU A 321 -37.04 17.44 -34.30
CA LEU A 321 -35.93 18.39 -34.41
C LEU A 321 -36.44 19.83 -34.23
N ARG A 322 -37.58 20.18 -34.85
CA ARG A 322 -38.22 21.49 -34.74
C ARG A 322 -38.59 21.82 -33.29
N LYS A 323 -39.17 20.88 -32.55
CA LYS A 323 -39.48 21.03 -31.13
C LYS A 323 -38.24 21.38 -30.29
N ILE A 324 -37.07 20.81 -30.60
CA ILE A 324 -35.81 21.10 -29.89
C ILE A 324 -35.18 22.46 -30.30
N TYR A 325 -35.52 23.00 -31.48
CA TYR A 325 -35.06 24.32 -31.93
C TYR A 325 -35.83 25.50 -31.32
N GLY A 326 -37.00 25.26 -30.72
CA GLY A 326 -37.98 26.31 -30.47
C GLY A 326 -38.53 26.87 -31.79
N ASN A 327 -39.53 27.75 -31.77
CA ASN A 327 -40.21 28.28 -32.98
C ASN A 327 -39.32 28.97 -34.05
N ARG A 328 -38.00 28.95 -33.91
CA ARG A 328 -37.03 29.39 -34.92
C ARG A 328 -36.94 28.34 -36.04
N LYS A 329 -37.66 28.57 -37.15
CA LYS A 329 -37.58 27.73 -38.37
C LYS A 329 -36.11 27.56 -38.80
N PRO A 330 -35.60 26.33 -39.02
CA PRO A 330 -34.24 26.12 -39.49
C PRO A 330 -34.07 26.73 -40.90
N LYS A 331 -33.24 27.77 -41.03
CA LYS A 331 -32.95 28.51 -42.28
C LYS A 331 -32.54 27.63 -43.47
N THR A 332 -32.15 26.37 -43.25
CA THR A 332 -31.49 25.53 -44.26
C THR A 332 -32.43 24.59 -45.06
N LEU A 333 -33.72 24.50 -44.73
CA LEU A 333 -34.64 23.59 -45.42
C LEU A 333 -35.45 24.23 -46.55
N ASN A 334 -35.71 25.54 -46.51
CA ASN A 334 -36.44 26.24 -47.59
C ASN A 334 -35.55 26.53 -48.81
N ASN A 335 -34.29 26.95 -48.63
CA ASN A 335 -33.42 27.33 -49.76
C ASN A 335 -33.11 26.14 -50.71
N ARG A 336 -33.22 24.89 -50.24
CA ARG A 336 -33.03 23.70 -51.09
C ARG A 336 -34.26 23.34 -51.93
N LYS A 337 -35.47 23.73 -51.51
CA LYS A 337 -36.68 23.61 -52.34
C LYS A 337 -36.68 24.68 -53.44
N GLU A 338 -36.16 25.87 -53.16
CA GLU A 338 -36.07 26.95 -54.15
C GLU A 338 -34.99 26.71 -55.22
N MET A 339 -33.83 26.13 -54.87
CA MET A 339 -32.81 25.80 -55.89
C MET A 339 -33.22 24.68 -56.85
N LYS A 340 -34.15 23.79 -56.46
CA LYS A 340 -34.60 22.68 -57.31
C LYS A 340 -35.73 23.05 -58.28
N ASN A 341 -36.31 24.24 -58.12
CA ASN A 341 -37.29 24.81 -59.07
C ASN A 341 -36.64 25.83 -60.03
N ARG A 342 -35.33 26.09 -59.90
CA ARG A 342 -34.57 26.98 -60.80
C ARG A 342 -33.60 26.21 -61.72
N SER A 343 -33.68 24.88 -61.72
CA SER A 343 -32.91 23.96 -62.58
C SER A 343 -33.88 22.94 -63.13
#